data_AF-A0A4R6TZF0-F1
#
_entry.id   AF-A0A4R6TZF0-F1
#
_cell.length_a   1.000
_cell.length_b   1.000
_cell.length_c   1.000
_cell.angle_alpha   90.00
_cell.angle_beta   90.00
_cell.angle_gamma   90.00
#
_symmetry.space_group_name_H-M   'P 1'
#
loop_
_entity.id
_entity.type
_entity.pdbx_description
1 polymer ?
#
loop_
_entity_poly.entity_id
_entity_poly.type
_entity_poly.pdbx_seq_one_letter_code
_entity_poly.pdbx_strand_id
1 'polypeptide(L)'
;MQIFILFILNSPLDSCARKAGMPVAIAPAGSPATGTIPAGPDLTFRRDKMKNMQKGFTLIELMIVVAIIGILAAVAIPQYQTYVAKSQVSRVMGEAGSLRTSSEVCLLEGRTTVHSNLPAGTDPAATDCDLQASASSVLTGAAQGNGVAAPAGTGYPTVTLSGSADSTIVATFGNSAAAQLTTAGSNTLTWTRNQQGTWTCTTSVDSKYRPAGCGAGS
;
A
#
# COMPACT_ATOMS: atom_id res chain seq x y z
N MET A 1 31.41 3.27 -10.85
CA MET A 1 30.26 2.90 -10.01
C MET A 1 30.35 3.48 -8.58
N GLN A 2 31.54 3.73 -8.01
CA GLN A 2 31.71 4.30 -6.66
C GLN A 2 31.38 5.81 -6.49
N ILE A 3 31.35 6.63 -7.55
CA ILE A 3 31.19 8.09 -7.40
C ILE A 3 29.73 8.53 -7.14
N PHE A 4 28.72 7.71 -7.49
CA PHE A 4 27.30 8.11 -7.46
C PHE A 4 26.59 7.86 -6.11
N ILE A 5 27.18 7.08 -5.20
CA ILE A 5 26.57 6.72 -3.91
C ILE A 5 26.69 7.85 -2.87
N LEU A 6 27.63 8.79 -3.05
CA LEU A 6 27.87 9.85 -2.07
C LEU A 6 26.89 11.03 -2.15
N PHE A 7 26.13 11.16 -3.24
CA PHE A 7 25.23 12.31 -3.46
C PHE A 7 23.81 12.14 -2.88
N ILE A 8 23.40 10.92 -2.51
CA ILE A 8 22.04 10.67 -1.98
C ILE A 8 22.00 10.72 -0.44
N LEU A 9 23.13 10.62 0.26
CA LEU A 9 23.18 10.60 1.72
C LEU A 9 23.34 11.96 2.41
N ASN A 10 23.39 13.07 1.66
CA ASN A 10 23.60 14.41 2.24
C ASN A 10 22.54 15.43 1.79
N SER A 11 21.27 15.07 1.95
CA SER A 11 20.14 15.99 1.78
C SER A 11 19.27 16.00 3.05
N PRO A 12 19.16 17.12 3.78
CA PRO A 12 18.36 17.23 4.99
C PRO A 12 16.89 17.43 4.61
N LEU A 13 16.19 16.34 4.32
CA LEU A 13 14.73 16.30 4.20
C LEU A 13 14.15 15.43 5.31
N ASP A 14 14.47 15.76 6.55
CA ASP A 14 13.88 15.05 7.69
C ASP A 14 13.78 15.97 8.91
N SER A 15 12.92 16.98 8.83
CA SER A 15 12.30 17.65 9.98
C SER A 15 11.43 18.82 9.52
N CYS A 16 10.12 18.64 9.57
CA CYS A 16 9.11 19.61 10.07
C CYS A 16 7.75 19.39 9.40
N ALA A 17 7.18 18.19 9.54
CA ALA A 17 5.76 17.96 9.36
C ALA A 17 5.18 17.45 10.68
N ARG A 18 4.92 18.36 11.63
CA ARG A 18 4.00 18.17 12.78
C ARG A 18 3.89 19.48 13.57
N LYS A 19 2.83 20.27 13.34
CA LYS A 19 1.88 20.71 14.38
C LYS A 19 0.92 21.80 13.90
N ALA A 20 -0.33 21.57 14.31
CA ALA A 20 -1.34 22.52 14.75
C ALA A 20 -2.13 23.25 13.66
N GLY A 21 -3.45 22.99 13.69
CA GLY A 21 -4.45 23.58 12.81
C GLY A 21 -4.58 25.09 13.00
N MET A 22 -4.91 25.75 11.89
CA MET A 22 -5.35 27.13 11.85
C MET A 22 -6.65 27.17 11.04
N PRO A 23 -7.70 27.86 11.52
CA PRO A 23 -8.96 27.97 10.81
C PRO A 23 -8.82 28.87 9.59
N VAL A 24 -9.47 28.47 8.49
CA VAL A 24 -9.65 29.28 7.29
C VAL A 24 -10.63 30.41 7.61
N ALA A 25 -10.12 31.64 7.70
CA ALA A 25 -10.93 32.84 7.78
C ALA A 25 -11.27 33.32 6.37
N ILE A 26 -12.56 33.34 6.04
CA ILE A 26 -13.12 33.90 4.80
C ILE A 26 -13.32 35.39 5.03
N ALA A 27 -12.55 36.23 4.33
CA ALA A 27 -12.75 37.69 4.33
C ALA A 27 -13.70 38.11 3.19
N PRO A 28 -14.63 39.06 3.41
CA PRO A 28 -15.58 39.49 2.40
C PRO A 28 -14.98 40.46 1.37
N ALA A 29 -15.56 40.44 0.16
CA ALA A 29 -15.21 41.27 -0.98
C ALA A 29 -15.42 42.78 -0.71
N GLY A 30 -14.35 43.56 -0.85
CA GLY A 30 -14.35 45.02 -0.82
C GLY A 30 -14.32 45.62 -2.22
N SER A 31 -15.21 46.60 -2.44
CA SER A 31 -15.52 47.42 -3.62
C SER A 31 -14.31 47.92 -4.46
N PRO A 32 -14.48 48.13 -5.79
CA PRO A 32 -13.48 48.84 -6.60
C PRO A 32 -13.50 50.35 -6.34
N ALA A 33 -12.40 50.88 -5.81
CA ALA A 33 -12.15 52.32 -5.76
C ALA A 33 -11.75 52.82 -7.16
N THR A 34 -12.61 53.62 -7.78
CA THR A 34 -12.33 54.42 -8.97
C THR A 34 -11.38 55.55 -8.61
N GLY A 35 -10.09 55.39 -8.91
CA GLY A 35 -9.09 56.45 -8.84
C GLY A 35 -8.52 56.74 -10.23
N THR A 36 -8.82 57.92 -10.77
CA THR A 36 -8.23 58.44 -12.00
C THR A 36 -6.85 59.03 -11.70
N ILE A 37 -5.78 58.42 -12.22
CA ILE A 37 -4.41 58.97 -12.13
C ILE A 37 -4.14 59.83 -13.38
N PRO A 38 -3.68 61.08 -13.24
CA PRO A 38 -3.32 61.93 -14.37
C PRO A 38 -2.00 61.49 -15.04
N ALA A 39 -1.93 61.72 -16.35
CA ALA A 39 -0.79 61.41 -17.21
C ALA A 39 0.46 62.22 -16.81
N GLY A 40 1.43 61.55 -16.18
CA GLY A 40 2.81 62.03 -16.01
C GLY A 40 3.70 61.64 -17.20
N PRO A 41 4.84 62.31 -17.39
CA PRO A 41 5.64 62.17 -18.60
C PRO A 41 6.33 60.81 -18.68
N ASP A 42 6.32 60.29 -19.91
CA ASP A 42 7.02 59.12 -20.44
C ASP A 42 8.49 59.08 -20.01
N LEU A 43 8.75 58.51 -18.84
CA LEU A 43 10.07 58.01 -18.48
C LEU A 43 10.22 56.67 -19.19
N THR A 44 10.73 56.75 -20.42
CA THR A 44 11.40 55.64 -21.09
C THR A 44 12.56 55.18 -20.20
N PHE A 45 12.22 54.38 -19.18
CA PHE A 45 13.13 53.50 -18.50
C PHE A 45 13.68 52.61 -19.60
N ARG A 46 14.91 52.92 -20.06
CA ARG A 46 15.69 52.02 -20.87
C ARG A 46 15.78 50.73 -20.07
N ARG A 47 14.87 49.82 -20.41
CA ARG A 47 14.88 48.43 -19.99
C ARG A 47 16.15 47.88 -20.63
N ASP A 48 17.26 48.01 -19.92
CA ASP A 48 18.46 47.24 -20.19
C ASP A 48 18.02 45.79 -20.13
N LYS A 49 17.80 45.27 -21.34
CA LYS A 49 17.38 43.91 -21.61
C LYS A 49 18.54 43.07 -21.12
N MET A 50 18.51 42.66 -19.85
CA MET A 50 19.36 41.58 -19.36
C MET A 50 19.12 40.40 -20.29
N LYS A 51 20.02 40.26 -21.27
CA LYS A 51 20.10 39.08 -22.12
C LYS A 51 20.51 37.97 -21.17
N ASN A 52 19.53 37.36 -20.51
CA ASN A 52 19.68 36.04 -19.95
C ASN A 52 20.10 35.17 -21.12
N MET A 53 21.41 34.94 -21.25
CA MET A 53 21.99 33.96 -22.14
C MET A 53 21.49 32.61 -21.63
N GLN A 54 20.29 32.22 -22.07
CA GLN A 54 19.74 30.90 -21.82
C GLN A 54 20.67 29.91 -22.53
N LYS A 55 21.63 29.37 -21.78
CA LYS A 55 22.38 28.18 -22.17
C LYS A 55 21.36 27.04 -22.20
N GLY A 56 20.76 26.83 -23.37
CA GLY A 56 19.86 25.70 -23.60
C GLY A 56 20.65 24.40 -23.44
N PHE A 57 20.02 23.41 -22.79
CA PHE A 57 20.51 22.02 -22.79
C PHE A 57 20.71 21.60 -24.25
N THR A 58 21.91 21.13 -24.59
CA THR A 58 22.15 20.70 -25.96
C THR A 58 21.37 19.41 -26.21
N LEU A 59 20.81 19.23 -27.41
CA LEU A 59 20.05 18.02 -27.75
C LEU A 59 20.90 16.75 -27.56
N ILE A 60 22.21 16.86 -27.79
CA ILE A 60 23.17 15.77 -27.59
C ILE A 60 23.32 15.36 -26.11
N GLU A 61 23.25 16.33 -25.20
CA GLU A 61 23.38 16.10 -23.75
C GLU A 61 22.15 15.38 -23.23
N LEU A 62 20.97 15.75 -23.75
CA LEU A 62 19.73 15.06 -23.42
C LEU A 62 19.68 13.64 -24.01
N MET A 63 20.20 13.43 -25.22
CA MET A 63 20.26 12.09 -25.83
C MET A 63 21.12 11.10 -25.03
N ILE A 64 22.29 11.54 -24.53
CA ILE A 64 23.16 10.68 -23.72
C ILE A 64 22.50 10.34 -22.38
N VAL A 65 21.83 11.31 -21.76
CA VAL A 65 21.13 11.08 -20.49
C VAL A 65 20.02 10.04 -20.65
N VAL A 66 19.21 10.14 -21.70
CA VAL A 66 18.15 9.16 -21.98
C VAL A 66 18.73 7.79 -22.29
N ALA A 67 19.85 7.71 -23.02
CA ALA A 67 20.53 6.44 -23.31
C ALA A 67 21.01 5.75 -22.01
N ILE A 68 21.61 6.49 -21.08
CA ILE A 68 22.09 5.94 -19.80
C ILE A 68 20.90 5.50 -18.92
N ILE A 69 19.85 6.34 -18.80
CA ILE A 69 18.65 5.98 -18.03
C ILE A 69 17.98 4.73 -18.62
N GLY A 70 17.95 4.58 -19.94
CA GLY A 70 17.41 3.40 -20.61
C GLY A 70 18.10 2.09 -20.20
N ILE A 71 19.43 2.10 -20.13
CA ILE A 71 20.21 0.92 -19.70
C ILE A 71 19.96 0.60 -18.23
N LEU A 72 19.95 1.62 -17.36
CA LEU A 72 19.71 1.43 -15.93
C LEU A 72 18.30 0.91 -15.65
N ALA A 73 17.29 1.43 -16.35
CA ALA A 73 15.90 1.01 -16.19
C ALA A 73 15.71 -0.47 -16.54
N ALA A 74 16.37 -0.97 -17.60
CA ALA A 74 16.25 -2.37 -18.03
C ALA A 74 16.67 -3.37 -16.94
N VAL A 75 17.70 -3.03 -16.14
CA VAL A 75 18.16 -3.89 -15.03
C VAL A 75 17.39 -3.63 -13.74
N ALA A 76 17.05 -2.38 -13.45
CA ALA A 76 16.43 -1.99 -12.19
C ALA A 76 14.95 -2.44 -12.07
N ILE A 77 14.18 -2.40 -13.16
CA ILE A 77 12.74 -2.73 -13.15
C ILE A 77 12.46 -4.17 -12.65
N PRO A 78 13.05 -5.25 -13.19
CA PRO A 78 12.74 -6.60 -12.75
C PRO A 78 13.15 -6.86 -11.28
N GLN A 79 14.23 -6.23 -10.82
CA GLN A 79 14.68 -6.31 -9.44
C GLN A 79 13.70 -5.58 -8.50
N TYR A 80 13.28 -4.37 -8.85
CA TYR A 80 12.34 -3.58 -8.06
C TYR A 80 10.99 -4.30 -7.93
N GLN A 81 10.46 -4.87 -9.01
CA GLN A 81 9.21 -5.64 -8.97
C GLN A 81 9.31 -6.84 -8.01
N THR A 82 10.46 -7.52 -7.97
CA THR A 82 10.70 -8.64 -7.06
C THR A 82 10.75 -8.19 -5.60
N TYR A 83 11.34 -7.02 -5.33
CA TYR A 83 11.37 -6.44 -3.99
C TYR A 83 9.96 -6.07 -3.50
N VAL A 84 9.14 -5.43 -4.34
CA VAL A 84 7.76 -5.08 -4.03
C VAL A 84 6.90 -6.33 -3.79
N ALA A 85 7.04 -7.36 -4.61
CA ALA A 85 6.32 -8.62 -4.41
C ALA A 85 6.66 -9.27 -3.05
N LYS A 86 7.95 -9.35 -2.69
CA LYS A 86 8.39 -9.87 -1.39
C LYS A 86 7.82 -9.08 -0.22
N SER A 87 7.82 -7.75 -0.30
CA SER A 87 7.32 -6.90 0.77
C SER A 87 5.80 -7.06 0.96
N GLN A 88 5.05 -7.19 -0.15
CA GLN A 88 3.61 -7.46 -0.10
C GLN A 88 3.31 -8.83 0.52
N VAL A 89 4.06 -9.88 0.16
CA VAL A 89 3.89 -11.21 0.74
C VAL A 89 4.19 -11.21 2.24
N SER A 90 5.27 -10.55 2.68
CA SER A 90 5.58 -10.39 4.10
C SER A 90 4.51 -9.60 4.85
N ARG A 91 3.92 -8.59 4.22
CA ARG A 91 2.85 -7.80 4.81
C ARG A 91 1.59 -8.65 5.00
N VAL A 92 1.18 -9.37 3.97
CA VAL A 92 0.03 -10.31 4.03
C VAL A 92 0.27 -11.42 5.05
N MET A 93 1.50 -11.91 5.18
CA MET A 93 1.85 -12.91 6.19
C MET A 93 1.59 -12.40 7.62
N GLY A 94 1.90 -11.12 7.90
CA GLY A 94 1.58 -10.46 9.16
C GLY A 94 0.09 -10.15 9.33
N GLU A 95 -0.57 -9.62 8.28
CA GLU A 95 -2.01 -9.32 8.27
C GLU A 95 -2.87 -10.57 8.49
N ALA A 96 -2.56 -11.69 7.82
CA ALA A 96 -3.25 -12.97 8.02
C ALA A 96 -2.83 -13.63 9.35
N GLY A 97 -1.60 -13.39 9.80
CA GLY A 97 -1.09 -13.93 11.05
C GLY A 97 -1.71 -13.32 12.30
N SER A 98 -2.14 -12.05 12.25
CA SER A 98 -2.79 -11.38 13.39
C SER A 98 -4.15 -12.01 13.74
N LEU A 99 -4.82 -12.64 12.77
CA LEU A 99 -6.12 -13.29 12.94
C LEU A 99 -6.04 -14.64 13.69
N ARG A 100 -4.84 -15.15 13.95
CA ARG A 100 -4.68 -16.41 14.70
C ARG A 100 -5.17 -16.29 16.12
N THR A 101 -4.83 -15.20 16.80
CA THR A 101 -5.21 -15.03 18.20
C THR A 101 -6.73 -14.93 18.34
N SER A 102 -7.40 -14.17 17.46
CA SER A 102 -8.87 -14.07 17.48
C SER A 102 -9.54 -15.39 17.11
N SER A 103 -9.02 -16.11 16.11
CA SER A 103 -9.55 -17.44 15.75
C SER A 103 -9.36 -18.49 16.85
N GLU A 104 -8.26 -18.44 17.62
CA GLU A 104 -8.07 -19.31 18.78
C GLU A 104 -9.10 -19.05 19.87
N VAL A 105 -9.33 -17.78 20.21
CA VAL A 105 -10.34 -17.40 21.22
C VAL A 105 -11.72 -17.93 20.80
N CYS A 106 -12.10 -17.76 19.53
CA CYS A 106 -13.36 -18.28 19.02
C CYS A 106 -13.46 -19.81 19.07
N LEU A 107 -12.41 -20.52 18.67
CA LEU A 107 -12.37 -21.99 18.71
C LEU A 107 -12.50 -22.52 20.14
N LEU A 108 -11.84 -21.87 21.11
CA LEU A 108 -11.92 -22.24 22.52
C LEU A 108 -13.31 -22.01 23.13
N GLU A 109 -14.03 -21.01 22.63
CA GLU A 109 -15.42 -20.74 23.01
C GLU A 109 -16.44 -21.58 22.21
N GLY A 110 -15.97 -22.44 21.29
CA GLY A 110 -16.83 -23.28 20.46
C GLY A 110 -17.53 -22.54 19.31
N ARG A 111 -17.08 -21.32 18.97
CA ARG A 111 -17.63 -20.50 17.89
C ARG A 111 -16.93 -20.82 16.57
N THR A 112 -17.64 -21.42 15.63
CA THR A 112 -17.11 -21.79 14.30
C THR A 112 -17.61 -20.92 13.14
N THR A 113 -18.71 -20.18 13.35
CA THR A 113 -19.25 -19.25 12.34
C THR A 113 -18.41 -17.99 12.33
N VAL A 114 -17.81 -17.63 11.20
CA VAL A 114 -16.87 -16.50 11.12
C VAL A 114 -17.49 -15.25 10.51
N HIS A 115 -17.21 -14.12 11.17
CA HIS A 115 -17.39 -12.76 10.68
C HIS A 115 -16.02 -12.08 10.56
N SER A 116 -15.81 -11.40 9.45
CA SER A 116 -14.53 -10.73 9.14
C SER A 116 -14.55 -9.25 9.50
N ASN A 117 -15.72 -8.61 9.51
CA ASN A 117 -15.87 -7.21 9.90
C ASN A 117 -17.31 -6.97 10.34
N LEU A 118 -17.53 -7.16 11.63
CA LEU A 118 -18.78 -6.82 12.27
C LEU A 118 -18.69 -5.38 12.81
N PRO A 119 -19.66 -4.49 12.53
CA PRO A 119 -19.74 -3.23 13.25
C PRO A 119 -19.74 -3.48 14.76
N ALA A 120 -18.95 -2.70 15.51
CA ALA A 120 -18.86 -2.86 16.96
C ALA A 120 -20.28 -2.79 17.59
N GLY A 121 -20.68 -3.85 18.28
CA GLY A 121 -21.97 -3.95 18.96
C GLY A 121 -23.16 -4.43 18.12
N THR A 122 -22.96 -4.86 16.87
CA THR A 122 -24.03 -5.45 16.04
C THR A 122 -23.97 -6.98 15.95
N ASP A 123 -23.32 -7.64 16.91
CA ASP A 123 -23.11 -9.09 16.88
C ASP A 123 -24.44 -9.84 16.76
N PRO A 124 -24.74 -10.47 15.60
CA PRO A 124 -26.07 -11.03 15.35
C PRO A 124 -26.41 -12.20 16.26
N ALA A 125 -25.43 -12.76 16.97
CA ALA A 125 -25.63 -13.55 18.18
C ALA A 125 -24.28 -13.69 18.89
N ALA A 126 -24.26 -13.78 20.22
CA ALA A 126 -23.07 -14.10 21.03
C ALA A 126 -22.41 -15.46 20.68
N THR A 127 -22.83 -16.13 19.60
CA THR A 127 -22.37 -17.42 19.09
C THR A 127 -21.44 -17.31 17.88
N ASP A 128 -21.34 -16.14 17.23
CA ASP A 128 -20.51 -15.98 16.04
C ASP A 128 -19.13 -15.40 16.38
N CYS A 129 -18.11 -15.78 15.61
CA CYS A 129 -16.73 -15.34 15.79
C CYS A 129 -16.44 -14.09 14.97
N ASP A 130 -16.32 -12.93 15.61
CA ASP A 130 -15.79 -11.72 14.96
C ASP A 130 -14.26 -11.69 15.03
N LEU A 131 -13.61 -11.81 13.87
CA LEU A 131 -12.15 -11.77 13.77
C LEU A 131 -11.59 -10.35 13.68
N GLN A 132 -12.45 -9.34 13.50
CA GLN A 132 -12.05 -7.94 13.28
C GLN A 132 -10.97 -7.80 12.21
N ALA A 133 -11.08 -8.59 11.14
CA ALA A 133 -10.15 -8.54 10.04
C ALA A 133 -10.21 -7.17 9.35
N SER A 134 -9.05 -6.63 9.00
CA SER A 134 -8.95 -5.39 8.24
C SER A 134 -8.91 -5.69 6.75
N ALA A 135 -9.62 -4.89 5.96
CA ALA A 135 -9.57 -5.01 4.50
C ALA A 135 -8.17 -4.60 3.99
N SER A 136 -7.63 -5.37 3.04
CA SER A 136 -6.30 -5.13 2.47
C SER A 136 -6.39 -4.86 0.97
N SER A 137 -5.63 -3.87 0.48
CA SER A 137 -5.61 -3.49 -0.94
C SER A 137 -4.87 -4.46 -1.85
N VAL A 138 -4.15 -5.44 -1.27
CA VAL A 138 -3.39 -6.48 -2.00
C VAL A 138 -4.03 -7.86 -1.87
N LEU A 139 -5.16 -7.96 -1.19
CA LEU A 139 -5.92 -9.19 -1.06
C LEU A 139 -7.19 -9.11 -1.89
N THR A 140 -7.69 -10.26 -2.28
CA THR A 140 -9.04 -10.45 -2.81
C THR A 140 -9.80 -11.40 -1.89
N GLY A 141 -11.13 -11.25 -1.85
CA GLY A 141 -12.00 -12.01 -0.97
C GLY A 141 -13.15 -11.13 -0.48
N ALA A 142 -14.34 -11.71 -0.38
CA ALA A 142 -15.49 -11.06 0.23
C ALA A 142 -15.28 -10.97 1.76
N ALA A 143 -15.93 -10.00 2.39
CA ALA A 143 -16.06 -10.06 3.84
C ALA A 143 -16.89 -11.31 4.18
N GLN A 144 -16.43 -12.10 5.13
CA GLN A 144 -17.21 -13.17 5.74
C GLN A 144 -18.20 -12.58 6.73
N GLY A 145 -19.43 -13.07 6.67
CA GLY A 145 -20.53 -12.61 7.52
C GLY A 145 -21.26 -11.36 7.01
N ASN A 146 -22.51 -11.18 7.47
CA ASN A 146 -23.38 -10.01 7.26
C ASN A 146 -23.63 -9.52 5.81
N GLY A 147 -23.20 -10.25 4.78
CA GLY A 147 -23.40 -9.86 3.38
C GLY A 147 -22.70 -8.55 2.99
N VAL A 148 -21.73 -8.09 3.78
CA VAL A 148 -21.00 -6.85 3.52
C VAL A 148 -19.99 -7.09 2.41
N ALA A 149 -20.12 -6.37 1.31
CA ALA A 149 -19.10 -6.40 0.27
C ALA A 149 -17.81 -5.75 0.77
N ALA A 150 -16.65 -6.28 0.35
CA ALA A 150 -15.39 -5.59 0.59
C ALA A 150 -15.41 -4.21 -0.09
N PRO A 151 -14.83 -3.16 0.53
CA PRO A 151 -14.64 -1.88 -0.14
C PRO A 151 -13.93 -2.06 -1.49
N ALA A 152 -14.28 -1.23 -2.48
CA ALA A 152 -13.73 -1.36 -3.83
C ALA A 152 -12.18 -1.37 -3.82
N GLY A 153 -11.58 -2.34 -4.50
CA GLY A 153 -10.13 -2.51 -4.58
C GLY A 153 -9.48 -3.07 -3.31
N THR A 154 -10.27 -3.57 -2.37
CA THR A 154 -9.78 -4.28 -1.17
C THR A 154 -10.38 -5.68 -1.07
N GLY A 155 -9.80 -6.53 -0.22
CA GLY A 155 -10.32 -7.85 0.09
C GLY A 155 -9.96 -8.28 1.51
N TYR A 156 -10.67 -9.28 1.99
CA TYR A 156 -10.43 -9.92 3.29
C TYR A 156 -9.85 -11.32 3.11
N PRO A 157 -9.02 -11.80 4.05
CA PRO A 157 -8.67 -13.21 4.09
C PRO A 157 -9.91 -14.06 4.44
N THR A 158 -10.00 -15.24 3.83
CA THR A 158 -11.07 -16.20 4.10
C THR A 158 -10.65 -17.11 5.25
N VAL A 159 -11.41 -17.10 6.34
CA VAL A 159 -11.15 -17.91 7.52
C VAL A 159 -12.22 -18.97 7.69
N THR A 160 -11.79 -20.20 7.86
CA THR A 160 -12.64 -21.36 8.13
C THR A 160 -12.22 -21.94 9.46
N LEU A 161 -13.13 -21.93 10.43
CA LEU A 161 -12.92 -22.53 11.75
C LEU A 161 -13.69 -23.84 11.85
N SER A 162 -13.04 -24.87 12.39
CA SER A 162 -13.64 -26.17 12.66
C SER A 162 -13.17 -26.70 14.00
N GLY A 163 -14.10 -27.19 14.82
CA GLY A 163 -13.80 -27.88 16.07
C GLY A 163 -13.38 -29.35 15.90
N SER A 164 -13.54 -29.91 14.70
CA SER A 164 -13.31 -31.35 14.41
C SER A 164 -12.40 -31.60 13.21
N ALA A 165 -11.98 -30.55 12.52
CA ALA A 165 -11.08 -30.60 11.38
C ALA A 165 -10.06 -29.45 11.48
N ASP A 166 -9.11 -29.42 10.53
CA ASP A 166 -8.14 -28.33 10.48
C ASP A 166 -8.84 -27.01 10.14
N SER A 167 -8.43 -25.95 10.84
CA SER A 167 -8.92 -24.60 10.57
C SER A 167 -7.92 -23.86 9.68
N THR A 168 -8.41 -23.02 8.77
CA THR A 168 -7.57 -22.36 7.77
C THR A 168 -7.86 -20.88 7.65
N ILE A 169 -6.81 -20.07 7.54
CA ILE A 169 -6.88 -18.66 7.14
C ILE A 169 -6.19 -18.56 5.79
N VAL A 170 -6.96 -18.32 4.73
CA VAL A 170 -6.48 -18.23 3.35
C VAL A 170 -6.51 -16.77 2.91
N ALA A 171 -5.33 -16.20 2.70
CA ALA A 171 -5.16 -14.90 2.10
C ALA A 171 -4.83 -15.07 0.60
N THR A 172 -5.74 -14.62 -0.26
CA THR A 172 -5.56 -14.68 -1.71
C THR A 172 -5.08 -13.33 -2.20
N PHE A 173 -3.92 -13.28 -2.84
CA PHE A 173 -3.38 -12.07 -3.45
C PHE A 173 -4.23 -11.64 -4.64
N GLY A 174 -4.52 -10.34 -4.71
CA GLY A 174 -5.36 -9.74 -5.75
C GLY A 174 -5.33 -8.22 -5.70
N ASN A 175 -6.24 -7.57 -6.44
CA ASN A 175 -6.35 -6.11 -6.50
C ASN A 175 -5.01 -5.43 -6.86
N SER A 176 -4.43 -4.67 -5.94
CA SER A 176 -3.17 -3.93 -6.14
C SER A 176 -1.92 -4.75 -5.82
N ALA A 177 -2.05 -6.07 -5.67
CA ALA A 177 -0.89 -6.96 -5.58
C ALA A 177 -0.02 -6.89 -6.85
N ALA A 178 1.27 -7.11 -6.70
CA ALA A 178 2.21 -7.18 -7.81
C ALA A 178 1.72 -8.26 -8.81
N ALA A 179 1.86 -7.99 -10.11
CA ALA A 179 1.33 -8.86 -11.17
C ALA A 179 1.82 -10.33 -11.08
N GLN A 180 3.00 -10.53 -10.49
CA GLN A 180 3.61 -11.84 -10.27
C GLN A 180 2.96 -12.63 -9.12
N LEU A 181 2.17 -11.97 -8.27
CA LEU A 181 1.43 -12.58 -7.16
C LEU A 181 -0.03 -12.84 -7.52
N THR A 182 -0.52 -12.34 -8.66
CA THR A 182 -1.92 -12.52 -9.10
C THR A 182 -2.08 -13.67 -10.10
N THR A 183 -1.02 -14.44 -10.36
CA THR A 183 -1.08 -15.61 -11.24
C THR A 183 -1.96 -16.69 -10.61
N ALA A 184 -3.00 -17.12 -11.34
CA ALA A 184 -3.90 -18.15 -10.88
C ALA A 184 -3.13 -19.44 -10.51
N GLY A 185 -3.36 -19.96 -9.30
CA GLY A 185 -2.67 -21.14 -8.77
C GLY A 185 -1.38 -20.85 -8.00
N SER A 186 -0.86 -19.61 -8.03
CA SER A 186 0.34 -19.19 -7.27
C SER A 186 0.10 -17.88 -6.51
N ASN A 187 -1.11 -17.70 -5.99
CA ASN A 187 -1.60 -16.45 -5.44
C ASN A 187 -2.20 -16.60 -4.03
N THR A 188 -1.82 -17.62 -3.27
CA THR A 188 -2.38 -17.85 -1.92
C THR A 188 -1.31 -18.00 -0.85
N LEU A 189 -1.62 -17.49 0.34
CA LEU A 189 -0.91 -17.72 1.59
C LEU A 189 -1.92 -18.28 2.60
N THR A 190 -1.63 -19.44 3.15
CA THR A 190 -2.54 -20.19 4.01
C THR A 190 -1.89 -20.43 5.36
N TRP A 191 -2.57 -20.03 6.43
CA TRP A 191 -2.28 -20.49 7.77
C TRP A 191 -3.22 -21.64 8.12
N THR A 192 -2.67 -22.81 8.36
CA THR A 192 -3.44 -23.98 8.79
C THR A 192 -3.18 -24.24 10.27
N ARG A 193 -4.24 -24.34 11.04
CA ARG A 193 -4.23 -24.82 12.41
C ARG A 193 -4.64 -26.28 12.39
N ASN A 194 -3.75 -27.17 12.84
CA ASN A 194 -4.11 -28.56 13.00
C ASN A 194 -5.03 -28.76 14.23
N GLN A 195 -5.62 -29.95 14.36
CA GLN A 195 -6.47 -30.29 15.52
C GLN A 195 -5.73 -30.25 16.87
N GLN A 196 -4.39 -30.27 16.86
CA GLN A 196 -3.53 -30.16 18.05
C GLN A 196 -3.23 -28.71 18.44
N GLY A 197 -3.77 -27.71 17.71
CA GLY A 197 -3.54 -26.29 17.97
C GLY A 197 -2.22 -25.73 17.44
N THR A 198 -1.52 -26.47 16.58
CA THR A 198 -0.29 -26.01 15.93
C THR A 198 -0.61 -25.28 14.64
N TRP A 199 -0.07 -24.07 14.50
CA TRP A 199 -0.17 -23.27 13.28
C TRP A 199 1.00 -23.49 12.36
N THR A 200 0.70 -23.76 11.09
CA THR A 200 1.68 -23.87 10.01
C THR A 200 1.30 -22.92 8.88
N CYS A 201 2.28 -22.19 8.33
CA CYS A 201 2.06 -21.40 7.12
C CYS A 201 2.54 -22.15 5.89
N THR A 202 1.72 -22.13 4.85
CA THR A 202 2.09 -22.56 3.50
C THR A 202 1.71 -21.47 2.50
N THR A 203 2.40 -21.42 1.35
CA THR A 203 2.05 -20.50 0.28
C THR A 203 2.29 -21.12 -1.09
N SER A 204 1.40 -20.84 -2.03
CA SER A 204 1.52 -21.25 -3.43
C SER A 204 2.34 -20.26 -4.27
N VAL A 205 2.73 -19.12 -3.68
CA VAL A 205 3.56 -18.12 -4.35
C VAL A 205 4.92 -18.71 -4.69
N ASP A 206 5.46 -18.32 -5.85
CA ASP A 206 6.78 -18.74 -6.31
C ASP A 206 7.84 -18.60 -5.20
N SER A 207 8.69 -19.62 -5.09
CA SER A 207 9.82 -19.68 -4.16
C SER A 207 10.66 -18.39 -4.10
N LYS A 208 10.78 -17.65 -5.21
CA LYS A 208 11.51 -16.39 -5.28
C LYS A 208 10.89 -15.27 -4.43
N TYR A 209 9.60 -15.30 -4.12
CA TYR A 209 8.90 -14.27 -3.33
C TYR A 209 8.45 -14.76 -1.95
N ARG A 210 8.68 -16.03 -1.62
CA ARG A 210 8.24 -16.65 -0.36
C ARG A 210 8.89 -15.99 0.87
N PRO A 211 8.14 -15.70 1.95
CA PRO A 211 8.71 -15.13 3.16
C PRO A 211 9.37 -16.22 4.00
N ALA A 212 10.31 -15.82 4.87
CA ALA A 212 10.84 -16.71 5.88
C ALA A 212 9.71 -17.10 6.86
N GLY A 213 9.57 -18.40 7.17
CA GLY A 213 8.55 -18.92 8.08
C GLY A 213 7.28 -19.47 7.42
N CYS A 214 7.14 -19.38 6.09
CA CYS A 214 6.09 -20.07 5.34
C CYS A 214 6.67 -21.16 4.44
N GLY A 215 6.11 -22.37 4.54
CA GLY A 215 6.42 -23.52 3.70
C GLY A 215 5.86 -23.38 2.28
N ALA A 216 6.25 -24.29 1.38
CA ALA A 216 5.65 -24.36 0.05
C ALA A 216 4.30 -25.05 0.20
N GLY A 217 3.25 -24.44 -0.36
CA GLY A 217 1.95 -25.08 -0.51
C GLY A 217 2.01 -26.10 -1.65
N SER A 218 1.31 -27.21 -1.47
CA SER A 218 1.05 -28.22 -2.50
C SER A 218 -0.03 -27.76 -3.47
#